data_AF-A0A3D5K0L1-F1
#
_entry.id   AF-A0A3D5K0L1-F1
#
_cell.length_a   1.000
_cell.length_b   1.000
_cell.length_c   1.000
_cell.angle_alpha   90.00
_cell.angle_beta   90.00
_cell.angle_gamma   90.00
#
_symmetry.space_group_name_H-M   'P 1'
#
loop_
_entity.id
_entity.type
_entity.pdbx_description
1 polymer ?
#
loop_
_entity_poly.entity_id
_entity_poly.type
_entity_poly.pdbx_seq_one_letter_code
_entity_poly.pdbx_strand_id
1 'polypeptide(L)' 'GAFRLLMVDDLPNLAEVSGNESRERAQFVAGPISVDVIGNGIQLDWFEFDASKNEAISFEVIANRLGSNFDPAV' A
#
# COMPACT_ATOMS: atom_id res chain seq x y z
N GLY A 1 -20.76 7.45 -19.71
CA GLY A 1 -20.07 6.16 -19.45
C GLY A 1 -19.42 6.23 -18.08
N ALA A 2 -19.13 5.11 -17.44
CA ALA A 2 -18.40 5.10 -16.17
C ALA A 2 -16.99 5.67 -16.36
N PHE A 3 -16.56 6.56 -15.46
CA PHE A 3 -15.18 7.06 -15.43
C PHE A 3 -14.27 5.99 -14.79
N ARG A 4 -13.04 5.87 -15.28
CA ARG A 4 -11.99 5.06 -14.63
C ARG A 4 -10.99 6.01 -13.99
N LEU A 5 -10.75 5.85 -12.70
CA LEU A 5 -9.71 6.57 -11.99
C LEU A 5 -8.38 5.86 -12.21
N LEU A 6 -7.32 6.65 -12.40
CA LEU A 6 -5.95 6.19 -12.59
C LEU A 6 -5.06 6.99 -11.64
N MET A 7 -4.14 6.30 -10.96
CA MET A 7 -3.04 6.92 -10.24
C MET A 7 -1.80 6.86 -11.12
N VAL A 8 -1.10 7.98 -11.25
CA VAL A 8 0.14 8.09 -12.03
C VAL A 8 1.17 8.78 -11.16
N ASP A 9 2.27 8.10 -10.90
CA ASP A 9 3.44 8.59 -10.21
C ASP A 9 4.73 8.09 -10.89
N ASP A 10 5.88 8.40 -10.33
CA ASP A 10 7.21 8.00 -10.80
C ASP A 10 7.79 6.80 -10.04
N LEU A 11 7.01 6.18 -9.14
CA LEU A 11 7.46 5.09 -8.30
C LEU A 11 7.35 3.75 -9.04
N PRO A 12 8.30 2.82 -8.85
CA PRO A 12 8.08 1.43 -9.25
C PRO A 12 6.87 0.87 -8.50
N ASN A 13 6.07 0.05 -9.17
CA ASN A 13 4.86 -0.53 -8.58
C ASN A 13 5.08 -1.99 -8.18
N LEU A 14 4.60 -2.34 -6.99
CA LEU A 14 4.62 -3.69 -6.43
C LEU A 14 3.20 -4.13 -6.13
N ALA A 15 2.80 -5.27 -6.69
CA ALA A 15 1.54 -5.90 -6.28
C ALA A 15 1.71 -6.60 -4.93
N GLU A 16 0.66 -6.52 -4.11
CA GLU A 16 0.51 -7.36 -2.93
C GLU A 16 0.61 -8.85 -3.27
N VAL A 17 1.21 -9.63 -2.35
CA VAL A 17 1.21 -11.09 -2.38
C VAL A 17 0.27 -11.65 -1.31
N SER A 18 -0.53 -12.65 -1.69
CA SER A 18 -1.37 -13.37 -0.74
C SER A 18 -0.54 -14.04 0.36
N GLY A 19 -1.06 -14.09 1.59
CA GLY A 19 -0.38 -14.72 2.72
C GLY A 19 0.29 -13.74 3.68
N ASN A 20 0.22 -12.43 3.42
CA ASN A 20 0.75 -11.35 4.25
C ASN A 20 -0.21 -10.91 5.38
N GLU A 21 -1.19 -11.74 5.76
CA GLU A 21 -2.27 -11.34 6.68
C GLU A 21 -1.87 -11.42 8.17
N SER A 22 -0.57 -11.54 8.45
CA SER A 22 -0.01 -11.50 9.80
C SER A 22 1.36 -10.80 9.80
N ARG A 23 1.73 -10.20 10.92
CA ARG A 23 2.98 -9.45 11.06
C ARG A 23 4.22 -10.31 10.75
N GLU A 24 4.19 -11.59 11.10
CA GLU A 24 5.28 -12.55 10.88
C GLU A 24 5.44 -12.94 9.41
N ARG A 25 4.45 -12.60 8.57
CA ARG A 25 4.41 -12.88 7.13
C ARG A 25 4.36 -11.59 6.31
N ALA A 26 4.76 -10.47 6.90
CA ALA A 26 4.75 -9.18 6.23
C ALA A 26 5.50 -9.24 4.89
N GLN A 27 4.93 -8.63 3.86
CA GLN A 27 5.58 -8.53 2.56
C GLN A 27 6.66 -7.44 2.61
N PHE A 28 7.89 -7.80 2.30
CA PHE A 28 8.97 -6.83 2.20
C PHE A 28 8.79 -5.87 1.02
N VAL A 29 8.95 -4.57 1.28
CA VAL A 29 8.89 -3.50 0.28
C VAL A 29 10.21 -2.72 0.27
N ALA A 30 10.88 -2.70 -0.89
CA ALA A 30 12.15 -2.01 -1.08
C ALA A 30 11.89 -0.62 -1.69
N GLY A 31 11.91 0.43 -0.87
CA GLY A 31 11.54 1.80 -1.28
C GLY A 31 12.61 2.55 -2.08
N PRO A 32 12.26 3.70 -2.70
CA PRO A 32 10.91 4.28 -2.86
C PRO A 32 10.04 3.47 -3.85
N ILE A 33 8.78 3.17 -3.48
CA ILE A 33 7.92 2.22 -4.22
C ILE A 33 6.42 2.51 -3.98
N SER A 34 5.57 2.22 -4.96
CA SER A 34 4.11 2.16 -4.81
C SER A 34 3.65 0.71 -4.63
N VAL A 35 2.59 0.51 -3.85
CA VAL A 35 2.05 -0.84 -3.56
C VAL A 35 0.57 -0.89 -3.89
N ASP A 36 0.19 -1.78 -4.81
CA ASP A 36 -1.20 -2.04 -5.17
C ASP A 36 -1.78 -3.14 -4.28
N VAL A 37 -2.85 -2.81 -3.56
CA VAL A 37 -3.50 -3.67 -2.54
C VAL A 37 -5.00 -3.79 -2.82
N ILE A 38 -5.57 -4.98 -2.57
CA ILE A 38 -7.02 -5.20 -2.64
C ILE A 38 -7.57 -5.50 -1.24
N GLY A 39 -8.09 -4.47 -0.58
CA GLY A 39 -8.62 -4.62 0.78
C GLY A 39 -9.78 -5.61 0.88
N ASN A 40 -9.72 -6.49 1.89
CA ASN A 40 -10.73 -7.50 2.20
C ASN A 40 -11.42 -7.23 3.56
N GLY A 41 -12.33 -6.26 3.58
CA GLY A 41 -13.10 -5.91 4.77
C GLY A 41 -12.21 -5.43 5.93
N ILE A 42 -12.10 -6.24 6.99
CA ILE A 42 -11.31 -5.92 8.19
C ILE A 42 -9.97 -6.65 8.24
N GLN A 43 -9.63 -7.43 7.20
CA GLN A 43 -8.35 -8.11 7.13
C GLN A 43 -7.22 -7.09 6.98
N LEU A 44 -6.12 -7.33 7.68
CA LEU A 44 -4.93 -6.49 7.61
C LEU A 44 -3.91 -7.13 6.70
N ASP A 45 -3.35 -6.32 5.83
CA ASP A 45 -2.27 -6.68 4.90
C ASP A 45 -0.97 -6.07 5.44
N TRP A 46 -0.02 -6.93 5.82
CA TRP A 46 1.19 -6.49 6.51
C TRP A 46 2.33 -6.28 5.52
N PHE A 47 3.01 -5.14 5.64
CA PHE A 47 4.20 -4.80 4.88
C PHE A 47 5.35 -4.41 5.81
N GLU A 48 6.58 -4.72 5.41
CA GLU A 48 7.80 -4.39 6.14
C GLU A 48 8.84 -3.76 5.21
N PHE A 49 9.67 -2.88 5.76
CA PHE A 49 10.74 -2.20 5.04
C PHE A 49 11.90 -1.94 5.99
N ASP A 50 13.10 -1.82 5.44
CA ASP A 50 14.27 -1.41 6.20
C ASP A 50 14.28 0.10 6.40
N ALA A 51 14.66 0.55 7.60
CA ALA A 51 14.81 1.95 7.93
C ALA A 51 16.09 2.19 8.74
N SER A 52 16.71 3.34 8.51
CA SER A 52 17.91 3.79 9.21
C SER A 52 17.61 4.83 10.29
N LYS A 53 18.49 4.93 11.29
CA LYS A 53 18.39 5.98 12.30
C LYS A 53 18.42 7.36 11.64
N ASN A 54 17.48 8.22 12.02
CA ASN A 54 17.26 9.57 11.47
C ASN A 54 16.78 9.62 10.01
N GLU A 55 16.34 8.50 9.45
CA GLU A 55 15.64 8.49 8.17
C GLU A 55 14.23 9.07 8.32
N ALA A 56 13.87 9.99 7.43
CA ALA A 56 12.52 10.52 7.34
C ALA A 56 11.75 9.71 6.29
N ILE A 57 10.67 9.08 6.74
CA ILE A 57 9.84 8.21 5.88
C ILE A 57 8.42 8.74 5.89
N SER A 58 7.83 8.86 4.71
CA SER A 58 6.44 9.28 4.51
C SER A 58 5.67 8.21 3.78
N PHE A 59 4.47 7.91 4.26
CA PHE A 59 3.51 7.03 3.59
C PHE A 59 2.31 7.86 3.15
N GLU A 60 1.81 7.60 1.95
CA GLU A 60 0.52 8.10 1.51
C GLU A 60 -0.34 6.92 1.06
N VAL A 61 -1.52 6.78 1.66
CA VAL A 61 -2.48 5.75 1.28
C VAL A 61 -3.61 6.39 0.49
N ILE A 62 -3.78 5.98 -0.77
CA ILE A 62 -4.85 6.46 -1.65
C ILE A 62 -5.96 5.41 -1.71
N ALA A 63 -6.99 5.56 -0.87
CA ALA A 63 -8.18 4.73 -0.92
C ALA A 63 -9.37 5.46 -1.58
N ASN A 64 -10.19 6.18 -0.81
CA ASN A 64 -11.41 6.83 -1.33
C ASN A 64 -11.18 7.72 -2.57
N ARG A 65 -10.05 8.42 -2.62
CA ARG A 65 -9.64 9.26 -3.76
C ARG A 65 -9.45 8.48 -5.06
N LEU A 66 -9.21 7.17 -5.00
CA LEU A 66 -9.12 6.27 -6.15
C LEU A 66 -10.42 5.46 -6.39
N GLY A 67 -11.52 5.86 -5.74
CA GLY A 67 -12.84 5.23 -5.91
C GLY A 67 -13.09 4.03 -4.99
N SER A 68 -12.22 3.77 -4.02
CA SER A 68 -12.43 2.77 -2.98
C SER A 68 -13.49 3.22 -1.96
N ASN A 69 -14.23 2.29 -1.35
CA ASN A 69 -15.12 2.60 -0.22
C ASN A 69 -14.39 2.65 1.13
N PHE A 70 -13.08 2.40 1.14
CA PHE A 70 -12.25 2.47 2.33
C PHE A 70 -11.84 3.92 2.64
N ASP A 71 -11.82 4.26 3.92
CA ASP A 71 -11.17 5.46 4.45
C ASP A 71 -9.74 5.09 4.85
N PRO A 72 -8.71 5.75 4.31
CA PRO A 72 -7.33 5.42 4.66
C PRO A 72 -7.05 5.84 6.12
N ALA A 73 -6.58 4.89 6.92
CA ALA A 73 -5.97 5.16 8.22
C ALA A 73 -4.45 4.97 8.09
N VAL A 74 -3.68 6.00 8.46
CA VAL A 74 -2.20 5.97 8.50
C VAL A 74 -1.75 6.07 9.96
#